data_AF-A0A419S9Y8-F1
#
_entry.id   AF-A0A419S9Y8-F1
#
_cell.length_a   1.000
_cell.length_b   1.000
_cell.length_c   1.000
_cell.angle_alpha   90.00
_cell.angle_beta   90.00
_cell.angle_gamma   90.00
#
_symmetry.space_group_name_H-M   'P 1'
#
loop_
_entity.id
_entity.type
_entity.pdbx_description
1 polymer ?
#
loop_
_entity_poly.entity_id
_entity_poly.type
_entity_poly.pdbx_seq_one_letter_code
_entity_poly.pdbx_strand_id
1 'polypeptide(L)'
;MRKTLLLTLGLGLLTSLGLSAQTIVSWNFYQQNNPASITASNINSNLESGASLNTISRGSSAASGSNANSFSTAGFGNDAINVANTDYFEIKLKSATGYKFSLSGINGKFKGTPGYGPVYSQFAYSIDEGNTFKLIGSPILTPMDANGEVDLPEQSLIGIPDLQNVGSSQSVVLRFYATGQTTNGEWGFYSPDASTSGLSIQGTTALGTPPVFATNFPAVENVNNTSFDVQTNINDKGNTYYVIVPDGAAAPTAEQVSKGLNADNTIATFSGSIYSEASTMNSKTVTGLSADVEYDVYVIAKDLSDNLQVSPVKIDIKTLAVPLPIELVAFTGTAYDGNITLNWNTASENKNDFFEIQHSADGKNFRSIGELKGAGTSKVNNAYNFIDENPNAGINYYRLVQHDFDGNTSASFVIALNSKIEGSKLNVYAGAEELKIFISSANQTKGELQIYEIGGKQLFSQAIAVNRGHNSISLPFSVDPGVHIVRFTSDSESLVKKFLR
;
A
#
# COMPACT_ATOMS: atom_id res chain seq x y z
N MET A 1 60.88 9.43 -13.94
CA MET A 1 60.03 10.62 -14.16
C MET A 1 58.58 10.23 -13.92
N ARG A 2 58.03 10.49 -12.72
CA ARG A 2 56.60 10.35 -12.41
C ARG A 2 56.04 11.76 -12.23
N LYS A 3 55.09 12.16 -13.09
CA LYS A 3 54.32 13.40 -12.97
C LYS A 3 53.16 13.15 -12.00
N THR A 4 53.15 13.86 -10.89
CA THR A 4 52.03 13.93 -9.95
C THR A 4 51.11 15.06 -10.42
N LEU A 5 49.86 14.73 -10.77
CA LEU A 5 48.81 15.70 -11.10
C LEU A 5 48.18 16.19 -9.79
N LEU A 6 48.36 17.47 -9.46
CA LEU A 6 47.63 18.13 -8.38
C LEU A 6 46.21 18.46 -8.89
N LEU A 7 45.19 17.87 -8.27
CA LEU A 7 43.80 18.22 -8.48
C LEU A 7 43.43 19.32 -7.48
N THR A 8 43.35 20.57 -7.95
CA THR A 8 42.81 21.69 -7.18
C THR A 8 41.31 21.51 -6.98
N LEU A 9 40.90 21.16 -5.77
CA LEU A 9 39.51 21.18 -5.33
C LEU A 9 39.09 22.64 -5.12
N GLY A 10 38.35 23.20 -6.08
CA GLY A 10 37.70 24.50 -5.92
C GLY A 10 36.56 24.36 -4.92
N LEU A 11 36.83 24.65 -3.64
CA LEU A 11 35.81 24.78 -2.61
C LEU A 11 35.01 26.05 -2.92
N GLY A 12 33.91 25.89 -3.65
CA GLY A 12 32.93 26.95 -3.87
C GLY A 12 32.35 27.37 -2.53
N LEU A 13 32.85 28.48 -2.00
CA LEU A 13 32.31 29.15 -0.84
C LEU A 13 30.92 29.66 -1.22
N LEU A 14 29.87 28.87 -0.98
CA LEU A 14 28.51 29.40 -0.92
C LEU A 14 28.45 30.32 0.29
N THR A 15 28.75 31.60 0.06
CA THR A 15 28.38 32.66 0.98
C THR A 15 26.86 32.66 1.04
N SER A 16 26.29 32.09 2.09
CA SER A 16 24.92 32.38 2.48
C SER A 16 24.86 33.87 2.80
N LEU A 17 24.57 34.70 1.80
CA LEU A 17 24.04 36.02 2.03
C LEU A 17 22.79 35.79 2.87
N GLY A 18 22.88 36.05 4.17
CA GLY A 18 21.72 36.07 5.03
C GLY A 18 20.77 37.10 4.47
N LEU A 19 19.75 36.65 3.75
CA LEU A 19 18.62 37.48 3.37
C LEU A 19 17.98 37.93 4.68
N SER A 20 18.23 39.18 5.08
CA SER A 20 17.46 39.82 6.14
C SER A 20 15.99 39.78 5.72
N ALA A 21 15.10 39.38 6.63
CA ALA A 21 13.67 39.49 6.41
C ALA A 21 13.31 40.88 5.88
N GLN A 22 12.56 40.93 4.78
CA GLN A 22 12.04 42.18 4.21
C GLN A 22 10.52 42.15 4.26
N THR A 23 9.89 43.32 4.25
CA THR A 23 8.44 43.42 4.04
C THR A 23 8.10 42.87 2.65
N ILE A 24 7.38 41.75 2.60
CA ILE A 24 6.94 41.13 1.34
C ILE A 24 5.55 41.60 0.92
N VAL A 25 4.74 42.08 1.87
CA VAL A 25 3.44 42.70 1.61
C VAL A 25 3.08 43.67 2.73
N SER A 26 2.44 44.80 2.39
CA SER A 26 1.99 45.79 3.38
C SER A 26 0.76 46.58 2.93
N TRP A 27 -0.01 47.07 3.91
CA TRP A 27 -1.21 47.88 3.72
C TRP A 27 -1.02 49.24 4.40
N ASN A 28 -1.24 50.31 3.64
CA ASN A 28 -1.37 51.66 4.16
C ASN A 28 -2.85 52.05 4.18
N PHE A 29 -3.33 52.46 5.35
CA PHE A 29 -4.73 52.81 5.60
C PHE A 29 -4.99 54.32 5.58
N TYR A 30 -3.99 55.15 5.27
CA TYR A 30 -4.10 56.60 5.26
C TYR A 30 -5.14 57.05 4.23
N GLN A 31 -6.02 57.98 4.63
CA GLN A 31 -7.19 58.45 3.87
C GLN A 31 -8.21 57.36 3.50
N GLN A 32 -8.08 56.15 4.05
CA GLN A 32 -9.12 55.13 3.93
C GLN A 32 -10.24 55.44 4.92
N ASN A 33 -11.46 55.50 4.39
CA ASN A 33 -12.69 55.75 5.16
C ASN A 33 -13.54 54.48 5.15
N ASN A 34 -13.00 53.43 5.76
CA ASN A 34 -13.71 52.18 6.02
C ASN A 34 -14.33 51.46 4.79
N PRO A 35 -13.51 51.14 3.76
CA PRO A 35 -13.97 50.30 2.65
C PRO A 35 -14.27 48.87 3.13
N ALA A 36 -15.00 48.12 2.30
CA ALA A 36 -15.31 46.70 2.58
C ALA A 36 -14.06 45.81 2.61
N SER A 37 -13.05 46.15 1.82
CA SER A 37 -11.73 45.50 1.77
C SER A 37 -10.68 46.47 1.24
N ILE A 38 -9.40 46.19 1.47
CA ILE A 38 -8.27 47.01 1.00
C ILE A 38 -7.18 46.12 0.41
N THR A 39 -6.81 46.36 -0.85
CA THR A 39 -5.65 45.70 -1.46
C THR A 39 -4.34 46.29 -0.92
N ALA A 40 -3.33 45.46 -0.76
CA ALA A 40 -2.02 45.85 -0.26
C ALA A 40 -1.41 46.98 -1.10
N SER A 41 -0.83 47.96 -0.42
CA SER A 41 -0.17 49.12 -1.03
C SER A 41 1.21 48.76 -1.59
N ASN A 42 1.88 47.76 -1.00
CA ASN A 42 3.12 47.20 -1.53
C ASN A 42 3.03 45.68 -1.54
N ILE A 43 3.41 45.06 -2.67
CA ILE A 43 3.37 43.62 -2.89
C ILE A 43 4.69 43.23 -3.56
N ASN A 44 5.41 42.25 -3.01
CA ASN A 44 6.57 41.66 -3.65
C ASN A 44 6.15 40.98 -4.97
N SER A 45 6.91 41.19 -6.05
CA SER A 45 6.57 40.68 -7.39
C SER A 45 6.51 39.15 -7.48
N ASN A 46 7.04 38.42 -6.49
CA ASN A 46 7.03 36.97 -6.43
C ASN A 46 5.80 36.42 -5.68
N LEU A 47 4.87 37.29 -5.26
CA LEU A 47 3.54 36.91 -4.80
C LEU A 47 2.54 36.97 -5.96
N GLU A 48 1.56 36.06 -5.96
CA GLU A 48 0.51 36.02 -6.97
C GLU A 48 -0.48 37.17 -6.78
N SER A 49 -0.91 37.78 -7.89
CA SER A 49 -1.95 38.81 -7.91
C SER A 49 -3.33 38.20 -8.20
N GLY A 50 -4.37 38.61 -7.49
CA GLY A 50 -5.74 38.16 -7.74
C GLY A 50 -6.76 38.91 -6.90
N ALA A 51 -8.04 38.83 -7.27
CA ALA A 51 -9.12 39.64 -6.69
C ALA A 51 -9.33 39.46 -5.16
N SER A 52 -8.85 38.35 -4.59
CA SER A 52 -8.89 38.06 -3.15
C SER A 52 -7.49 37.88 -2.51
N LEU A 53 -6.42 37.96 -3.30
CA LEU A 53 -5.05 37.82 -2.82
C LEU A 53 -4.49 39.19 -2.43
N ASN A 54 -3.65 39.20 -1.40
CA ASN A 54 -3.00 40.41 -0.87
C ASN A 54 -4.02 41.51 -0.51
N THR A 55 -5.26 41.13 -0.21
CA THR A 55 -6.34 42.04 0.17
C THR A 55 -6.76 41.71 1.60
N ILE A 56 -6.91 42.75 2.44
CA ILE A 56 -7.46 42.60 3.79
C ILE A 56 -8.98 42.79 3.74
N SER A 57 -9.72 41.89 4.37
CA SER A 57 -11.18 41.91 4.47
C SER A 57 -11.66 41.69 5.91
N ARG A 58 -12.97 41.86 6.13
CA ARG A 58 -13.63 41.57 7.41
C ARG A 58 -14.40 40.25 7.34
N GLY A 59 -14.43 39.53 8.45
CA GLY A 59 -15.32 38.39 8.66
C GLY A 59 -16.79 38.80 8.69
N SER A 60 -17.69 37.81 8.59
CA SER A 60 -19.12 38.05 8.36
C SER A 60 -19.85 38.79 9.48
N SER A 61 -19.36 38.75 10.71
CA SER A 61 -19.93 39.50 11.84
C SER A 61 -19.13 40.73 12.26
N ALA A 62 -17.98 40.98 11.63
CA ALA A 62 -17.18 42.20 11.87
C ALA A 62 -17.82 43.41 11.18
N ALA A 63 -18.62 44.17 11.94
CA ALA A 63 -19.24 45.41 11.48
C ALA A 63 -18.18 46.47 11.18
N SER A 64 -18.35 47.25 10.11
CA SER A 64 -17.34 48.21 9.67
C SER A 64 -17.28 49.43 10.62
N GLY A 65 -16.07 49.89 10.98
CA GLY A 65 -15.87 51.02 11.92
C GLY A 65 -15.69 52.39 11.23
N SER A 66 -15.85 53.50 11.92
CA SER A 66 -15.81 54.86 11.37
C SER A 66 -14.49 55.61 11.53
N ASN A 67 -13.51 55.04 12.25
CA ASN A 67 -12.19 55.65 12.46
C ASN A 67 -11.48 56.03 11.14
N ALA A 68 -11.08 57.29 11.04
CA ALA A 68 -10.31 57.79 9.90
C ALA A 68 -8.93 57.11 9.80
N ASN A 69 -8.43 57.01 8.57
CA ASN A 69 -7.13 56.41 8.24
C ASN A 69 -6.97 54.96 8.74
N SER A 70 -8.06 54.20 8.76
CA SER A 70 -8.09 52.89 9.39
C SER A 70 -8.92 51.86 8.63
N PHE A 71 -8.63 50.60 8.90
CA PHE A 71 -9.48 49.46 8.61
C PHE A 71 -9.93 48.86 9.96
N SER A 72 -10.95 49.47 10.54
CA SER A 72 -11.46 49.12 11.88
C SER A 72 -12.78 48.37 11.85
N THR A 73 -13.11 47.68 12.93
CA THR A 73 -14.45 47.17 13.18
C THR A 73 -15.06 47.91 14.37
N ALA A 74 -16.38 48.09 14.35
CA ALA A 74 -17.14 48.55 15.51
C ALA A 74 -17.54 47.33 16.34
N GLY A 75 -17.10 47.29 17.59
CA GLY A 75 -17.43 46.24 18.55
C GLY A 75 -16.88 44.87 18.17
N PHE A 76 -15.56 44.69 18.16
CA PHE A 76 -14.99 43.34 18.32
C PHE A 76 -15.62 42.72 19.56
N GLY A 77 -16.19 41.52 19.42
CA GLY A 77 -16.94 40.87 20.49
C GLY A 77 -16.11 40.79 21.76
N ASN A 78 -16.78 40.82 22.91
CA ASN A 78 -16.11 40.63 24.21
C ASN A 78 -15.93 39.14 24.55
N ASP A 79 -15.95 38.28 23.53
CA ASP A 79 -15.78 36.84 23.64
C ASP A 79 -14.30 36.49 23.75
N ALA A 80 -13.99 35.32 24.28
CA ALA A 80 -12.61 34.82 24.26
C ALA A 80 -12.14 34.65 22.80
N ILE A 81 -10.86 34.93 22.54
CA ILE A 81 -10.26 34.70 21.22
C ILE A 81 -10.40 33.22 20.86
N ASN A 82 -11.13 32.95 19.78
CA ASN A 82 -11.39 31.62 19.28
C ASN A 82 -11.47 31.64 17.74
N VAL A 83 -10.88 30.65 17.08
CA VAL A 83 -10.89 30.55 15.61
C VAL A 83 -12.28 30.36 15.00
N ALA A 84 -13.26 29.94 15.81
CA ALA A 84 -14.67 29.86 15.43
C ALA A 84 -15.37 31.23 15.40
N ASN A 85 -14.78 32.27 15.97
CA ASN A 85 -15.32 33.62 15.93
C ASN A 85 -15.37 34.11 14.48
N THR A 86 -16.38 34.93 14.17
CA THR A 86 -16.66 35.41 12.80
C THR A 86 -16.35 36.90 12.62
N ASP A 87 -15.92 37.56 13.70
CA ASP A 87 -15.47 38.94 13.77
C ASP A 87 -13.93 38.96 13.75
N TYR A 88 -13.36 38.92 12.56
CA TYR A 88 -11.92 38.94 12.33
C TYR A 88 -11.57 39.84 11.15
N PHE A 89 -10.28 40.16 11.02
CA PHE A 89 -9.71 40.57 9.74
C PHE A 89 -9.02 39.38 9.07
N GLU A 90 -9.14 39.26 7.75
CA GLU A 90 -8.56 38.15 7.00
C GLU A 90 -7.69 38.64 5.85
N ILE A 91 -6.59 37.93 5.61
CA ILE A 91 -5.64 38.18 4.52
C ILE A 91 -5.27 36.84 3.91
N LYS A 92 -5.20 36.78 2.57
CA LYS A 92 -4.75 35.61 1.84
C LYS A 92 -3.51 35.91 1.01
N LEU A 93 -2.46 35.10 1.18
CA LEU A 93 -1.19 35.20 0.47
C LEU A 93 -0.92 33.92 -0.32
N LYS A 94 -0.27 34.06 -1.47
CA LYS A 94 0.12 32.97 -2.35
C LYS A 94 1.34 33.39 -3.16
N SER A 95 2.32 32.51 -3.37
CA SER A 95 3.44 32.82 -4.27
C SER A 95 3.00 32.73 -5.72
N ALA A 96 3.66 33.50 -6.59
CA ALA A 96 3.57 33.33 -8.02
C ALA A 96 4.13 31.95 -8.43
N THR A 97 3.65 31.41 -9.55
CA THR A 97 4.12 30.13 -10.12
C THR A 97 5.64 30.08 -10.20
N GLY A 98 6.23 29.00 -9.70
CA GLY A 98 7.69 28.78 -9.69
C GLY A 98 8.41 29.43 -8.51
N TYR A 99 7.71 30.14 -7.64
CA TYR A 99 8.28 30.75 -6.43
C TYR A 99 7.72 30.12 -5.16
N LYS A 100 8.49 30.29 -4.09
CA LYS A 100 8.08 30.04 -2.71
C LYS A 100 8.34 31.24 -1.82
N PHE A 101 7.62 31.34 -0.71
CA PHE A 101 7.89 32.34 0.32
C PHE A 101 7.97 31.72 1.72
N SER A 102 8.63 32.43 2.62
CA SER A 102 8.73 32.10 4.04
C SER A 102 8.38 33.32 4.86
N LEU A 103 7.42 33.21 5.78
CA LEU A 103 7.02 34.33 6.64
C LEU A 103 7.89 34.39 7.89
N SER A 104 8.37 35.58 8.22
CA SER A 104 9.25 35.80 9.38
C SER A 104 8.60 36.64 10.47
N GLY A 105 7.72 37.58 10.12
CA GLY A 105 7.16 38.52 11.08
C GLY A 105 5.87 39.19 10.62
N ILE A 106 5.05 39.64 11.57
CA ILE A 106 3.92 40.55 11.34
C ILE A 106 4.08 41.78 12.23
N ASN A 107 3.97 42.97 11.64
CA ASN A 107 3.90 44.23 12.38
C ASN A 107 2.56 44.89 12.09
N GLY A 108 1.91 45.39 13.14
CA GLY A 108 0.65 46.10 13.04
C GLY A 108 0.69 47.40 13.84
N LYS A 109 0.06 48.43 13.31
CA LYS A 109 -0.32 49.64 14.03
C LYS A 109 -1.84 49.65 14.14
N PHE A 110 -2.35 49.89 15.33
CA PHE A 110 -3.76 49.83 15.65
C PHE A 110 -4.27 51.17 16.16
N LYS A 111 -5.56 51.41 15.96
CA LYS A 111 -6.28 52.53 16.56
C LYS A 111 -7.58 52.04 17.16
N GLY A 112 -7.73 52.32 18.45
CA GLY A 112 -8.94 52.09 19.23
C GLY A 112 -9.68 53.38 19.55
N THR A 113 -10.91 53.25 20.05
CA THR A 113 -11.60 54.38 20.68
C THR A 113 -10.94 54.70 22.02
N PRO A 114 -10.44 55.94 22.24
CA PRO A 114 -9.80 56.32 23.50
C PRO A 114 -10.70 56.07 24.72
N GLY A 115 -10.13 55.52 25.79
CA GLY A 115 -10.83 55.25 27.05
C GLY A 115 -11.60 53.93 27.10
N TYR A 116 -11.63 53.15 26.02
CA TYR A 116 -12.14 51.78 26.03
C TYR A 116 -10.98 50.81 26.31
N GLY A 117 -11.25 49.82 27.19
CA GLY A 117 -10.27 49.02 27.94
C GLY A 117 -9.22 48.27 27.13
N PRO A 118 -8.27 47.59 27.80
CA PRO A 118 -7.11 47.06 27.12
C PRO A 118 -7.53 45.92 26.18
N VAL A 119 -7.08 45.97 24.93
CA VAL A 119 -7.47 45.02 23.89
C VAL A 119 -6.50 43.85 23.88
N TYR A 120 -7.04 42.65 23.92
CA TYR A 120 -6.28 41.44 23.61
C TYR A 120 -6.41 41.14 22.13
N SER A 121 -5.31 40.76 21.50
CA SER A 121 -5.32 40.38 20.09
C SER A 121 -4.45 39.18 19.81
N GLN A 122 -4.78 38.44 18.76
CA GLN A 122 -4.02 37.27 18.34
C GLN A 122 -4.24 37.00 16.86
N PHE A 123 -3.17 36.58 16.18
CA PHE A 123 -3.26 36.07 14.82
C PHE A 123 -3.52 34.56 14.81
N ALA A 124 -4.14 34.08 13.75
CA ALA A 124 -4.22 32.67 13.39
C ALA A 124 -3.80 32.49 11.94
N TYR A 125 -3.38 31.27 11.58
CA TYR A 125 -3.07 30.93 10.19
C TYR A 125 -3.77 29.65 9.75
N SER A 126 -3.95 29.51 8.44
CA SER A 126 -4.42 28.34 7.72
C SER A 126 -3.54 28.12 6.49
N ILE A 127 -3.25 26.85 6.19
CA ILE A 127 -2.53 26.41 4.97
C ILE A 127 -3.42 25.54 4.06
N ASP A 128 -4.73 25.49 4.36
CA ASP A 128 -5.72 24.63 3.71
C ASP A 128 -6.88 25.47 3.17
N GLU A 129 -6.57 26.59 2.53
CA GLU A 129 -7.53 27.50 1.89
C GLU A 129 -8.55 28.14 2.88
N GLY A 130 -8.23 28.20 4.18
CA GLY A 130 -9.10 28.76 5.20
C GLY A 130 -10.09 27.77 5.82
N ASN A 131 -9.88 26.46 5.67
CA ASN A 131 -10.76 25.44 6.26
C ASN A 131 -10.46 25.20 7.74
N THR A 132 -9.18 25.16 8.13
CA THR A 132 -8.75 24.98 9.52
C THR A 132 -7.72 26.03 9.94
N PHE A 133 -7.89 26.58 11.14
CA PHE A 133 -7.04 27.65 11.66
C PHE A 133 -6.32 27.24 12.94
N LYS A 134 -5.06 27.66 13.05
CA LYS A 134 -4.21 27.51 14.23
C LYS A 134 -3.84 28.89 14.78
N LEU A 135 -4.07 29.12 16.08
CA LEU A 135 -3.66 30.37 16.75
C LEU A 135 -2.12 30.46 16.81
N ILE A 136 -1.60 31.67 16.63
CA ILE A 136 -0.18 31.99 16.70
C ILE A 136 0.13 32.51 18.10
N GLY A 137 1.08 31.88 18.79
CA GLY A 137 1.54 32.33 20.11
C GLY A 137 0.43 32.35 21.17
N SER A 138 0.46 33.36 22.03
CA SER A 138 -0.57 33.64 23.04
C SER A 138 -1.23 35.00 22.77
N PRO A 139 -2.45 35.25 23.27
CA PRO A 139 -3.07 36.58 23.19
C PRO A 139 -2.16 37.67 23.73
N ILE A 140 -2.06 38.78 22.99
CA ILE A 140 -1.22 39.93 23.33
C ILE A 140 -2.11 41.04 23.83
N LEU A 141 -1.77 41.55 25.01
CA LEU A 141 -2.34 42.75 25.57
C LEU A 141 -1.65 43.98 24.97
N THR A 142 -2.42 44.84 24.30
CA THR A 142 -1.88 46.05 23.70
C THR A 142 -2.42 47.29 24.44
N PRO A 143 -1.63 47.93 25.32
CA PRO A 143 -2.07 49.12 26.03
C PRO A 143 -2.18 50.30 25.06
N MET A 144 -3.30 51.01 25.08
CA MET A 144 -3.50 52.19 24.23
C MET A 144 -2.81 53.43 24.78
N ASP A 145 -2.28 54.27 23.89
CA ASP A 145 -1.88 55.62 24.26
C ASP A 145 -3.10 56.56 24.45
N ALA A 146 -2.85 57.83 24.80
CA ALA A 146 -3.90 58.81 25.02
C ALA A 146 -4.76 59.12 23.77
N ASN A 147 -4.25 58.81 22.58
CA ASN A 147 -4.93 58.99 21.28
C ASN A 147 -5.61 57.70 20.79
N GLY A 148 -5.54 56.62 21.57
CA GLY A 148 -6.05 55.31 21.18
C GLY A 148 -5.13 54.56 20.21
N GLU A 149 -3.90 55.03 19.98
CA GLU A 149 -2.97 54.48 19.00
C GLU A 149 -2.01 53.48 19.64
N VAL A 150 -1.72 52.39 18.93
CA VAL A 150 -0.91 51.29 19.45
C VAL A 150 -0.02 50.67 18.40
N ASP A 151 1.26 50.51 18.73
CA ASP A 151 2.19 49.72 17.94
C ASP A 151 2.27 48.30 18.51
N LEU A 152 1.94 47.31 17.69
CA LEU A 152 2.09 45.91 18.05
C LEU A 152 3.57 45.52 17.98
N PRO A 153 4.12 44.89 19.03
CA PRO A 153 5.39 44.22 18.93
C PRO A 153 5.39 43.23 17.77
N GLU A 154 6.51 43.11 17.06
CA GLU A 154 6.61 42.17 15.94
C GLU A 154 6.23 40.75 16.38
N GLN A 155 5.28 40.16 15.67
CA GLN A 155 4.89 38.77 15.86
C GLN A 155 5.81 37.88 15.04
N SER A 156 6.76 37.21 15.70
CA SER A 156 7.68 36.30 15.02
C SER A 156 6.95 35.07 14.49
N LEU A 157 7.19 34.74 13.21
CA LEU A 157 6.65 33.57 12.51
C LEU A 157 7.72 32.53 12.15
N ILE A 158 9.00 32.84 12.38
CA ILE A 158 10.15 32.01 11.98
C ILE A 158 10.05 30.59 12.56
N GLY A 159 9.51 30.46 13.78
CA GLY A 159 9.36 29.18 14.48
C GLY A 159 8.16 28.33 14.04
N ILE A 160 7.40 28.74 13.02
CA ILE A 160 6.20 28.03 12.55
C ILE A 160 6.53 27.33 11.21
N PRO A 161 6.77 25.99 11.21
CA PRO A 161 7.21 25.27 10.02
C PRO A 161 6.23 25.37 8.85
N ASP A 162 4.93 25.36 9.13
CA ASP A 162 3.86 25.47 8.13
C ASP A 162 3.93 26.77 7.30
N LEU A 163 4.59 27.81 7.82
CA LEU A 163 4.71 29.12 7.17
C LEU A 163 6.07 29.33 6.47
N GLN A 164 6.90 28.28 6.38
CA GLN A 164 8.21 28.32 5.73
C GLN A 164 8.17 27.54 4.42
N ASN A 165 8.83 28.06 3.37
CA ASN A 165 8.91 27.46 2.04
C ASN A 165 7.53 27.15 1.41
N VAL A 166 6.53 28.01 1.63
CA VAL A 166 5.20 27.84 1.05
C VAL A 166 5.24 28.10 -0.45
N GLY A 167 4.85 27.09 -1.23
CA GLY A 167 4.83 27.13 -2.70
C GLY A 167 3.51 27.59 -3.32
N SER A 168 3.52 27.85 -4.62
CA SER A 168 2.41 28.41 -5.40
C SER A 168 1.20 27.49 -5.61
N SER A 169 1.23 26.24 -5.15
CA SER A 169 0.05 25.36 -5.12
C SER A 169 -0.74 25.50 -3.80
N GLN A 170 -0.21 26.22 -2.82
CA GLN A 170 -0.83 26.44 -1.52
C GLN A 170 -1.02 27.94 -1.29
N SER A 171 -2.02 28.30 -0.49
CA SER A 171 -2.17 29.65 0.03
C SER A 171 -2.04 29.66 1.55
N VAL A 172 -1.57 30.79 2.09
CA VAL A 172 -1.61 31.07 3.52
C VAL A 172 -2.75 32.05 3.76
N VAL A 173 -3.69 31.68 4.62
CA VAL A 173 -4.73 32.60 5.12
C VAL A 173 -4.37 32.99 6.54
N LEU A 174 -4.26 34.28 6.80
CA LEU A 174 -4.05 34.85 8.12
C LEU A 174 -5.34 35.49 8.60
N ARG A 175 -5.73 35.20 9.84
CA ARG A 175 -6.81 35.90 10.54
C ARG A 175 -6.27 36.66 11.73
N PHE A 176 -6.84 37.84 11.99
CA PHE A 176 -6.60 38.62 13.19
C PHE A 176 -7.88 38.70 14.00
N TYR A 177 -7.77 38.31 15.27
CA TYR A 177 -8.85 38.37 16.25
C TYR A 177 -8.49 39.39 17.33
N ALA A 178 -9.50 40.08 17.84
CA ALA A 178 -9.36 40.95 18.99
C ALA A 178 -10.57 40.82 19.93
N THR A 179 -10.37 41.11 21.21
CA THR A 179 -11.42 41.12 22.24
C THR A 179 -11.13 42.18 23.30
N GLY A 180 -12.15 42.57 24.06
CA GLY A 180 -12.06 43.59 25.10
C GLY A 180 -12.65 44.96 24.71
N GLN A 181 -13.28 45.06 23.52
CA GLN A 181 -14.06 46.23 23.12
C GLN A 181 -15.53 46.09 23.56
N THR A 182 -16.19 47.24 23.75
CA THR A 182 -17.65 47.28 24.00
C THR A 182 -18.40 47.48 22.69
N THR A 183 -19.73 47.37 22.69
CA THR A 183 -20.57 47.55 21.48
C THR A 183 -20.36 48.89 20.75
N ASN A 184 -19.83 49.90 21.45
CA ASN A 184 -19.61 51.24 20.90
C ASN A 184 -18.12 51.55 20.64
N GLY A 185 -17.21 50.65 21.05
CA GLY A 185 -15.78 50.82 20.87
C GLY A 185 -15.32 50.32 19.50
N GLU A 186 -14.43 51.06 18.85
CA GLU A 186 -13.83 50.66 17.59
C GLU A 186 -12.40 50.18 17.79
N TRP A 187 -11.95 49.25 16.94
CA TRP A 187 -10.57 48.81 16.90
C TRP A 187 -10.19 48.28 15.52
N GLY A 188 -8.97 48.56 15.08
CA GLY A 188 -8.36 47.90 13.92
C GLY A 188 -7.12 48.60 13.40
N PHE A 189 -6.67 48.22 12.21
CA PHE A 189 -5.39 48.67 11.67
C PHE A 189 -5.44 50.14 11.26
N TYR A 190 -4.35 50.87 11.49
CA TYR A 190 -4.28 52.32 11.32
C TYR A 190 -2.96 52.76 10.69
N SER A 191 -3.02 53.78 9.83
CA SER A 191 -1.84 54.43 9.26
C SER A 191 -1.85 55.93 9.56
N PRO A 192 -0.83 56.48 10.24
CA PRO A 192 -0.80 57.91 10.57
C PRO A 192 -0.62 58.81 9.34
N ASP A 193 0.07 58.32 8.33
CA ASP A 193 0.42 59.05 7.11
C ASP A 193 0.61 58.11 5.91
N ALA A 194 0.81 58.71 4.73
CA ALA A 194 0.99 57.99 3.47
C ALA A 194 2.31 57.19 3.38
N SER A 195 3.27 57.42 4.27
CA SER A 195 4.57 56.71 4.30
C SER A 195 4.60 55.54 5.30
N THR A 196 3.64 55.48 6.22
CA THR A 196 3.61 54.51 7.31
C THR A 196 2.52 53.45 7.07
N SER A 197 2.92 52.22 6.77
CA SER A 197 2.00 51.08 6.70
C SER A 197 1.44 50.74 8.08
N GLY A 198 0.14 50.50 8.16
CA GLY A 198 -0.54 50.05 9.38
C GLY A 198 -0.50 48.54 9.57
N LEU A 199 -0.18 47.80 8.51
CA LEU A 199 0.09 46.36 8.58
C LEU A 199 1.19 46.01 7.58
N SER A 200 2.18 45.26 8.03
CA SER A 200 3.23 44.69 7.19
C SER A 200 3.53 43.25 7.57
N ILE A 201 3.70 42.41 6.58
CA ILE A 201 4.14 41.02 6.74
C ILE A 201 5.55 40.92 6.15
N GLN A 202 6.46 40.44 6.98
CA GLN A 202 7.86 40.25 6.67
C GLN A 202 8.14 38.80 6.27
N GLY A 203 9.13 38.61 5.41
CA GLY A 203 9.55 37.29 4.96
C GLY A 203 10.65 37.32 3.91
N THR A 204 10.80 36.19 3.23
CA THR A 204 11.66 36.04 2.05
C THR A 204 10.87 35.40 0.92
N THR A 205 11.25 35.69 -0.32
CA THR A 205 10.78 34.98 -1.51
C THR A 205 11.97 34.39 -2.25
N ALA A 206 11.80 33.21 -2.83
CA ALA A 206 12.85 32.52 -3.56
C ALA A 206 12.26 31.78 -4.75
N LEU A 207 13.04 31.61 -5.81
CA LEU A 207 12.72 30.62 -6.84
C LEU A 207 12.67 29.24 -6.18
N GLY A 208 11.60 28.49 -6.45
CA GLY A 208 11.60 27.08 -6.14
C GLY A 208 12.45 26.33 -7.17
N THR A 209 13.06 25.24 -6.75
CA THR A 209 13.81 24.35 -7.63
C THR A 209 13.01 23.06 -7.80
N PRO A 210 12.93 22.47 -8.99
CA PRO A 210 12.25 21.18 -9.15
C PRO A 210 12.77 20.14 -8.16
N PRO A 211 11.90 19.26 -7.63
CA PRO A 211 12.34 18.19 -6.75
C PRO A 211 13.39 17.31 -7.43
N VAL A 212 14.28 16.74 -6.62
CA VAL A 212 15.29 15.77 -7.03
C VAL A 212 14.98 14.45 -6.34
N PHE A 213 15.01 13.36 -7.09
CA PHE A 213 14.87 12.03 -6.53
C PHE A 213 16.08 11.67 -5.67
N ALA A 214 15.86 10.98 -4.56
CA ALA A 214 16.92 10.38 -3.78
C ALA A 214 17.66 9.29 -4.59
N THR A 215 18.87 8.93 -4.17
CA THR A 215 19.63 7.84 -4.78
C THR A 215 18.81 6.54 -4.82
N ASN A 216 18.84 5.84 -5.95
CA ASN A 216 18.05 4.64 -6.26
C ASN A 216 16.53 4.87 -6.44
N PHE A 217 16.09 6.13 -6.51
CA PHE A 217 14.70 6.47 -6.85
C PHE A 217 14.64 7.28 -8.16
N PRO A 218 13.51 7.23 -8.88
CA PRO A 218 12.35 6.35 -8.67
C PRO A 218 12.71 4.87 -8.94
N ALA A 219 11.93 3.95 -8.37
CA ALA A 219 12.14 2.51 -8.48
C ALA A 219 10.83 1.74 -8.70
N VAL A 220 10.94 0.49 -9.14
CA VAL A 220 9.83 -0.46 -9.21
C VAL A 220 10.17 -1.69 -8.37
N GLU A 221 9.24 -2.13 -7.52
CA GLU A 221 9.38 -3.34 -6.69
C GLU A 221 8.11 -4.21 -6.74
N ASN A 222 8.12 -5.36 -6.05
CA ASN A 222 6.96 -6.27 -5.92
C ASN A 222 6.32 -6.63 -7.26
N VAL A 223 7.16 -6.95 -8.24
CA VAL A 223 6.73 -7.30 -9.60
C VAL A 223 6.01 -8.64 -9.57
N ASN A 224 4.75 -8.62 -10.00
CA ASN A 224 3.88 -9.78 -10.15
C ASN A 224 3.52 -9.97 -11.64
N ASN A 225 2.62 -10.90 -11.92
CA ASN A 225 2.17 -11.14 -13.29
C ASN A 225 1.27 -10.03 -13.86
N THR A 226 0.59 -9.24 -13.03
CA THR A 226 -0.36 -8.21 -13.50
C THR A 226 -0.25 -6.91 -12.72
N SER A 227 0.78 -6.79 -11.88
CA SER A 227 1.01 -5.63 -11.04
C SER A 227 2.48 -5.44 -10.68
N PHE A 228 2.83 -4.22 -10.29
CA PHE A 228 4.07 -3.89 -9.58
C PHE A 228 3.88 -2.60 -8.77
N ASP A 229 4.79 -2.32 -7.85
CA ASP A 229 4.78 -1.09 -7.05
C ASP A 229 5.72 -0.05 -7.64
N VAL A 230 5.22 1.16 -7.90
CA VAL A 230 6.06 2.33 -8.20
C VAL A 230 6.45 2.99 -6.88
N GLN A 231 7.74 3.15 -6.65
CA GLN A 231 8.30 3.80 -5.47
C GLN A 231 8.94 5.14 -5.80
N THR A 232 8.76 6.11 -4.90
CA THR A 232 9.34 7.45 -5.01
C THR A 232 9.90 7.93 -3.69
N ASN A 233 10.96 8.73 -3.76
CA ASN A 233 11.48 9.51 -2.66
C ASN A 233 12.11 10.78 -3.26
N ILE A 234 11.58 11.95 -2.92
CA ILE A 234 11.98 13.25 -3.45
C ILE A 234 12.46 14.16 -2.32
N ASN A 235 13.45 15.01 -2.57
CA ASN A 235 14.04 15.89 -1.56
C ASN A 235 13.16 17.09 -1.15
N ASP A 236 12.00 17.26 -1.76
CA ASP A 236 11.04 18.33 -1.48
C ASP A 236 9.63 17.75 -1.36
N LYS A 237 8.74 18.49 -0.69
CA LYS A 237 7.33 18.14 -0.57
C LYS A 237 6.65 18.32 -1.93
N GLY A 238 5.94 17.30 -2.40
CA GLY A 238 5.34 17.36 -3.74
C GLY A 238 4.71 16.07 -4.21
N ASN A 239 4.40 16.04 -5.50
CA ASN A 239 3.85 14.87 -6.18
C ASN A 239 4.88 14.28 -7.13
N THR A 240 4.97 12.96 -7.12
CA THR A 240 5.57 12.19 -8.21
C THR A 240 4.45 11.66 -9.10
N TYR A 241 4.54 11.89 -10.40
CA TYR A 241 3.62 11.38 -11.40
C TYR A 241 4.28 10.29 -12.21
N TYR A 242 3.51 9.31 -12.65
CA TYR A 242 3.99 8.26 -13.55
C TYR A 242 3.00 7.99 -14.67
N VAL A 243 3.55 7.59 -15.82
CA VAL A 243 2.85 7.06 -17.00
C VAL A 243 3.56 5.77 -17.40
N ILE A 244 2.81 4.70 -17.60
CA ILE A 244 3.33 3.39 -18.00
C ILE A 244 2.79 3.05 -19.39
N VAL A 245 3.70 2.75 -20.30
CA VAL A 245 3.40 2.44 -21.71
C VAL A 245 4.10 1.13 -22.11
N PRO A 246 3.65 0.44 -23.17
CA PRO A 246 4.37 -0.72 -23.70
C PRO A 246 5.83 -0.36 -24.03
N ASP A 247 6.74 -1.32 -23.84
CA ASP A 247 8.15 -1.12 -24.20
C ASP A 247 8.31 -0.63 -25.65
N GLY A 248 9.22 0.33 -25.83
CA GLY A 248 9.52 0.95 -27.11
C GLY A 248 8.47 1.96 -27.62
N ALA A 249 7.40 2.23 -26.87
CA ALA A 249 6.47 3.30 -27.22
C ALA A 249 7.15 4.68 -27.20
N ALA A 250 6.58 5.65 -27.92
CA ALA A 250 7.11 7.01 -27.94
C ALA A 250 7.14 7.63 -26.53
N ALA A 251 8.28 8.20 -26.14
CA ALA A 251 8.48 8.76 -24.82
C ALA A 251 7.62 10.03 -24.60
N PRO A 252 6.80 10.11 -23.54
CA PRO A 252 6.06 11.32 -23.19
C PRO A 252 6.99 12.41 -22.62
N THR A 253 6.62 13.68 -22.80
CA THR A 253 7.31 14.82 -22.18
C THR A 253 7.00 14.93 -20.67
N ALA A 254 7.79 15.73 -19.94
CA ALA A 254 7.55 15.99 -18.52
C ALA A 254 6.12 16.48 -18.25
N GLU A 255 5.63 17.45 -19.04
CA GLU A 255 4.27 17.97 -18.93
C GLU A 255 3.21 16.90 -19.19
N GLN A 256 3.43 16.03 -20.17
CA GLN A 256 2.50 14.93 -20.48
C GLN A 256 2.43 13.92 -19.32
N VAL A 257 3.58 13.50 -18.77
CA VAL A 257 3.61 12.61 -17.61
C VAL A 257 2.91 13.24 -16.41
N SER A 258 3.14 14.54 -16.14
CA SER A 258 2.49 15.27 -15.05
C SER A 258 0.96 15.34 -15.15
N LYS A 259 0.42 15.14 -16.36
CA LYS A 259 -1.01 15.15 -16.68
C LYS A 259 -1.59 13.76 -16.92
N GLY A 260 -0.78 12.69 -16.82
CA GLY A 260 -1.20 11.32 -17.09
C GLY A 260 -1.47 11.05 -18.58
N LEU A 261 -0.70 11.68 -19.48
CA LEU A 261 -0.88 11.56 -20.92
C LEU A 261 0.25 10.76 -21.58
N ASN A 262 -0.09 10.07 -22.66
CA ASN A 262 0.85 9.47 -23.61
C ASN A 262 1.54 10.56 -24.46
N ALA A 263 2.57 10.19 -25.23
CA ALA A 263 3.29 11.10 -26.12
C ALA A 263 2.39 11.75 -27.20
N ASP A 264 1.29 11.10 -27.58
CA ASP A 264 0.30 11.60 -28.54
C ASP A 264 -0.79 12.49 -27.90
N ASN A 265 -0.68 12.82 -26.60
CA ASN A 265 -1.65 13.57 -25.78
C ASN A 265 -2.97 12.84 -25.49
N THR A 266 -3.07 11.55 -25.75
CA THR A 266 -4.18 10.72 -25.23
C THR A 266 -3.96 10.38 -23.76
N ILE A 267 -5.03 10.06 -23.02
CA ILE A 267 -4.93 9.63 -21.62
C ILE A 267 -4.21 8.28 -21.58
N ALA A 268 -3.15 8.19 -20.77
CA ALA A 268 -2.43 6.94 -20.57
C ALA A 268 -3.29 5.93 -19.80
N THR A 269 -3.37 4.69 -20.30
CA THR A 269 -4.12 3.59 -19.67
C THR A 269 -3.68 3.36 -18.23
N PHE A 270 -2.38 3.49 -17.97
CA PHE A 270 -1.77 3.33 -16.66
C PHE A 270 -1.03 4.60 -16.30
N SER A 271 -1.62 5.40 -15.42
CA SER A 271 -1.00 6.61 -14.89
C SER A 271 -1.44 6.87 -13.46
N GLY A 272 -0.72 7.73 -12.76
CA GLY A 272 -1.11 8.15 -11.43
C GLY A 272 -0.13 9.12 -10.79
N SER A 273 -0.47 9.53 -9.58
CA SER A 273 0.38 10.34 -8.73
C SER A 273 0.57 9.70 -7.35
N ILE A 274 1.68 10.07 -6.71
CA ILE A 274 2.07 9.73 -5.35
C ILE A 274 2.52 11.02 -4.68
N TYR A 275 1.80 11.46 -3.65
CA TYR A 275 2.21 12.57 -2.82
C TYR A 275 3.31 12.13 -1.84
N SER A 276 4.29 12.98 -1.56
CA SER A 276 5.37 12.70 -0.62
C SER A 276 5.75 13.94 0.19
N GLU A 277 5.96 13.74 1.49
CA GLU A 277 6.75 14.68 2.30
C GLU A 277 8.22 14.60 1.86
N ALA A 278 8.98 15.67 2.12
CA ALA A 278 10.39 15.72 1.76
C ALA A 278 11.18 14.55 2.35
N SER A 279 12.03 13.93 1.53
CA SER A 279 12.91 12.80 1.86
C SER A 279 12.20 11.56 2.44
N THR A 280 10.90 11.41 2.18
CA THR A 280 10.11 10.26 2.64
C THR A 280 9.80 9.33 1.48
N MET A 281 10.10 8.04 1.62
CA MET A 281 9.74 7.03 0.62
C MET A 281 8.25 6.71 0.69
N ASN A 282 7.59 6.71 -0.47
CA ASN A 282 6.21 6.27 -0.64
C ASN A 282 6.10 5.33 -1.85
N SER A 283 5.09 4.46 -1.85
CA SER A 283 4.82 3.54 -2.96
C SER A 283 3.36 3.54 -3.37
N LYS A 284 3.10 3.10 -4.61
CA LYS A 284 1.75 2.84 -5.12
C LYS A 284 1.75 1.63 -6.05
N THR A 285 0.87 0.69 -5.77
CA THR A 285 0.66 -0.49 -6.62
C THR A 285 -0.11 -0.10 -7.89
N VAL A 286 0.43 -0.49 -9.03
CA VAL A 286 -0.24 -0.45 -10.33
C VAL A 286 -0.75 -1.86 -10.62
N THR A 287 -2.02 -1.99 -10.98
CA THR A 287 -2.66 -3.28 -11.28
C THR A 287 -3.29 -3.26 -12.67
N GLY A 288 -3.67 -4.44 -13.18
CA GLY A 288 -4.33 -4.56 -14.49
C GLY A 288 -3.37 -4.61 -15.67
N LEU A 289 -2.07 -4.76 -15.41
CA LEU A 289 -1.06 -4.99 -16.45
C LEU A 289 -1.21 -6.39 -17.04
N SER A 290 -0.72 -6.57 -18.25
CA SER A 290 -0.65 -7.89 -18.89
C SER A 290 0.57 -8.66 -18.38
N ALA A 291 0.45 -9.98 -18.29
CA ALA A 291 1.52 -10.87 -17.85
C ALA A 291 2.54 -11.16 -18.94
N ASP A 292 3.80 -11.36 -18.53
CA ASP A 292 4.95 -11.58 -19.42
C ASP A 292 5.18 -10.45 -20.45
N VAL A 293 4.85 -9.20 -20.08
CA VAL A 293 4.95 -8.02 -20.97
C VAL A 293 5.99 -7.04 -20.45
N GLU A 294 6.80 -6.51 -21.37
CA GLU A 294 7.76 -5.42 -21.12
C GLU A 294 7.06 -4.05 -21.21
N TYR A 295 7.38 -3.17 -20.28
CA TYR A 295 6.82 -1.83 -20.13
C TYR A 295 7.91 -0.79 -19.85
N ASP A 296 7.67 0.42 -20.35
CA ASP A 296 8.39 1.63 -19.98
C ASP A 296 7.59 2.41 -18.92
N VAL A 297 8.21 2.68 -17.78
CA VAL A 297 7.65 3.53 -16.73
C VAL A 297 8.34 4.89 -16.75
N TYR A 298 7.62 5.93 -17.16
CA TYR A 298 8.10 7.32 -17.14
C TYR A 298 7.63 8.00 -15.87
N VAL A 299 8.56 8.54 -15.09
CA VAL A 299 8.30 9.12 -13.77
C VAL A 299 8.85 10.54 -13.69
N ILE A 300 8.06 11.48 -13.15
CA ILE A 300 8.43 12.90 -13.01
C ILE A 300 7.99 13.43 -11.65
N ALA A 301 8.81 14.27 -11.02
CA ALA A 301 8.45 14.94 -9.76
C ALA A 301 8.12 16.42 -9.98
N LYS A 302 7.17 16.91 -9.17
CA LYS A 302 6.74 18.31 -9.12
C LYS A 302 6.55 18.72 -7.66
N ASP A 303 7.14 19.84 -7.26
CA ASP A 303 6.94 20.36 -5.91
C ASP A 303 5.57 21.04 -5.76
N LEU A 304 5.26 21.50 -4.54
CA LEU A 304 4.08 22.33 -4.27
C LEU A 304 4.25 23.79 -4.73
N SER A 305 5.34 24.13 -5.40
CA SER A 305 5.59 25.45 -6.01
C SER A 305 5.45 25.43 -7.54
N ASP A 306 4.82 24.38 -8.06
CA ASP A 306 4.61 24.14 -9.48
C ASP A 306 5.90 23.89 -10.29
N ASN A 307 7.04 23.67 -9.64
CA ASN A 307 8.31 23.36 -10.30
C ASN A 307 8.37 21.90 -10.69
N LEU A 308 8.17 21.65 -11.98
CA LEU A 308 8.26 20.33 -12.60
C LEU A 308 9.72 20.04 -13.00
N GLN A 309 10.17 18.81 -12.81
CA GLN A 309 11.43 18.34 -13.38
C GLN A 309 11.42 18.49 -14.91
N VAL A 310 12.60 18.72 -15.51
CA VAL A 310 12.71 19.00 -16.94
C VAL A 310 12.55 17.77 -17.83
N SER A 311 12.78 16.57 -17.31
CA SER A 311 12.72 15.33 -18.10
C SER A 311 12.34 14.14 -17.21
N PRO A 312 11.45 13.25 -17.67
CA PRO A 312 11.09 12.06 -16.92
C PRO A 312 12.27 11.09 -16.76
N VAL A 313 12.31 10.39 -15.64
CA VAL A 313 13.15 9.20 -15.47
C VAL A 313 12.40 8.02 -16.09
N LYS A 314 13.06 7.26 -16.97
CA LYS A 314 12.53 6.02 -17.54
C LYS A 314 13.05 4.82 -16.73
N ILE A 315 12.16 3.88 -16.42
CA ILE A 315 12.48 2.57 -15.83
C ILE A 315 11.90 1.49 -16.76
N ASP A 316 12.74 0.56 -17.22
CA ASP A 316 12.32 -0.63 -17.96
C ASP A 316 11.90 -1.74 -17.00
N ILE A 317 10.75 -2.36 -17.23
CA ILE A 317 10.26 -3.45 -16.37
C ILE A 317 9.53 -4.52 -17.19
N LYS A 318 9.61 -5.78 -16.74
CA LYS A 318 8.85 -6.89 -17.30
C LYS A 318 7.98 -7.53 -16.23
N THR A 319 6.68 -7.66 -16.48
CA THR A 319 5.77 -8.40 -15.58
C THR A 319 6.09 -9.89 -15.61
N LEU A 320 5.80 -10.60 -14.53
CA LEU A 320 6.04 -12.04 -14.48
C LEU A 320 5.09 -12.80 -15.41
N ALA A 321 5.53 -13.95 -15.93
CA ALA A 321 4.64 -14.84 -16.66
C ALA A 321 3.58 -15.43 -15.73
N VAL A 322 2.37 -15.68 -16.25
CA VAL A 322 1.41 -16.54 -15.55
C VAL A 322 1.96 -17.97 -15.61
N PRO A 323 2.13 -18.68 -14.48
CA PRO A 323 2.42 -20.10 -14.55
C PRO A 323 1.27 -20.77 -15.31
N LEU A 324 1.56 -21.38 -16.46
CA LEU A 324 0.57 -22.08 -17.26
C LEU A 324 0.01 -23.23 -16.40
N PRO A 325 -1.29 -23.21 -16.04
CA PRO A 325 -1.89 -24.39 -15.47
C PRO A 325 -1.87 -25.50 -16.52
N ILE A 326 -1.59 -26.74 -16.11
CA ILE A 326 -2.03 -27.89 -16.90
C ILE A 326 -3.55 -27.72 -17.13
N GLU A 327 -4.02 -27.90 -18.36
CA GLU A 327 -5.46 -28.09 -18.60
C GLU A 327 -5.82 -29.52 -18.20
N LEU A 328 -5.93 -29.74 -16.89
CA LEU A 328 -6.45 -30.98 -16.31
C LEU A 328 -7.94 -31.04 -16.67
N VAL A 329 -8.29 -31.88 -17.64
CA VAL A 329 -9.67 -32.04 -18.11
C VAL A 329 -10.52 -32.68 -17.01
N ALA A 330 -9.95 -33.68 -16.35
CA ALA A 330 -10.59 -34.38 -15.26
C ALA A 330 -9.55 -35.00 -14.34
N PHE A 331 -9.85 -35.01 -13.04
CA PHE A 331 -9.20 -35.86 -12.06
C PHE A 331 -10.29 -36.47 -11.19
N THR A 332 -10.41 -37.78 -11.27
CA THR A 332 -11.48 -38.55 -10.64
C THR A 332 -10.89 -39.79 -10.00
N GLY A 333 -11.67 -40.48 -9.19
CA GLY A 333 -11.29 -41.82 -8.78
C GLY A 333 -12.46 -42.64 -8.30
N THR A 334 -12.23 -43.93 -8.21
CA THR A 334 -13.21 -44.92 -7.81
C THR A 334 -12.63 -45.76 -6.69
N ALA A 335 -13.40 -45.95 -5.62
CA ALA A 335 -13.06 -46.86 -4.55
C ALA A 335 -13.68 -48.23 -4.85
N TYR A 336 -12.87 -49.29 -4.87
CA TYR A 336 -13.34 -50.66 -5.10
C TYR A 336 -12.53 -51.65 -4.26
N ASP A 337 -13.24 -52.49 -3.49
CA ASP A 337 -12.68 -53.55 -2.64
C ASP A 337 -11.49 -53.07 -1.79
N GLY A 338 -11.60 -51.89 -1.17
CA GLY A 338 -10.55 -51.33 -0.32
C GLY A 338 -9.42 -50.57 -1.04
N ASN A 339 -9.34 -50.62 -2.37
CA ASN A 339 -8.38 -49.86 -3.17
C ASN A 339 -9.01 -48.57 -3.71
N ILE A 340 -8.17 -47.60 -4.07
CA ILE A 340 -8.59 -46.39 -4.78
C ILE A 340 -7.86 -46.29 -6.11
N THR A 341 -8.63 -46.33 -7.21
CA THR A 341 -8.11 -46.08 -8.56
C THR A 341 -8.33 -44.61 -8.91
N LEU A 342 -7.23 -43.88 -9.11
CA LEU A 342 -7.20 -42.50 -9.56
C LEU A 342 -7.06 -42.46 -11.08
N ASN A 343 -7.84 -41.63 -11.74
CA ASN A 343 -7.82 -41.45 -13.20
C ASN A 343 -7.81 -39.96 -13.54
N TRP A 344 -6.91 -39.55 -14.44
CA TRP A 344 -6.89 -38.18 -14.93
C TRP A 344 -6.57 -38.09 -16.40
N ASN A 345 -7.06 -37.01 -17.00
CA ASN A 345 -6.84 -36.66 -18.39
C ASN A 345 -6.29 -35.23 -18.48
N THR A 346 -5.30 -35.02 -19.33
CA THR A 346 -4.80 -33.70 -19.71
C THR A 346 -5.27 -33.36 -21.11
N ALA A 347 -5.71 -32.12 -21.37
CA ALA A 347 -6.00 -31.69 -22.74
C ALA A 347 -4.70 -31.42 -23.50
N SER A 348 -3.73 -30.85 -22.80
CA SER A 348 -2.37 -30.62 -23.25
C SER A 348 -1.40 -30.63 -22.06
N GLU A 349 -0.13 -30.89 -22.35
CA GLU A 349 0.97 -30.85 -21.41
C GLU A 349 2.09 -29.99 -22.01
N ASN A 350 2.77 -29.22 -21.19
CA ASN A 350 3.89 -28.41 -21.63
C ASN A 350 5.11 -28.71 -20.77
N LYS A 351 6.13 -29.32 -21.37
CA LYS A 351 7.37 -29.72 -20.69
C LYS A 351 7.15 -30.53 -19.40
N ASN A 352 6.05 -31.27 -19.30
CA ASN A 352 5.73 -32.07 -18.14
C ASN A 352 6.70 -33.25 -18.01
N ASP A 353 7.52 -33.26 -16.96
CA ASP A 353 8.42 -34.35 -16.66
C ASP A 353 7.64 -35.53 -16.06
N PHE A 354 6.89 -35.29 -14.99
CA PHE A 354 6.05 -36.31 -14.32
C PHE A 354 4.93 -35.71 -13.46
N PHE A 355 3.94 -36.55 -13.18
CA PHE A 355 2.94 -36.31 -12.14
C PHE A 355 3.36 -37.00 -10.85
N GLU A 356 3.48 -36.24 -9.77
CA GLU A 356 3.53 -36.74 -8.40
C GLU A 356 2.09 -36.91 -7.89
N ILE A 357 1.76 -38.12 -7.46
CA ILE A 357 0.48 -38.43 -6.85
C ILE A 357 0.64 -38.27 -5.34
N GLN A 358 -0.18 -37.39 -4.76
CA GLN A 358 -0.15 -37.14 -3.32
C GLN A 358 -1.44 -37.57 -2.63
N HIS A 359 -1.28 -38.10 -1.42
CA HIS A 359 -2.34 -38.58 -0.54
C HIS A 359 -2.35 -37.81 0.78
N SER A 360 -3.54 -37.60 1.32
CA SER A 360 -3.73 -37.04 2.66
C SER A 360 -4.89 -37.72 3.38
N ALA A 361 -4.74 -37.89 4.70
CA ALA A 361 -5.78 -38.37 5.60
C ALA A 361 -6.73 -37.24 6.08
N ASP A 362 -6.24 -36.00 6.09
CA ASP A 362 -6.91 -34.84 6.68
C ASP A 362 -7.22 -33.71 5.68
N GLY A 363 -6.81 -33.90 4.41
CA GLY A 363 -6.96 -32.92 3.34
C GLY A 363 -6.03 -31.71 3.47
N LYS A 364 -5.06 -31.75 4.40
CA LYS A 364 -4.13 -30.65 4.68
C LYS A 364 -2.68 -31.09 4.51
N ASN A 365 -2.31 -32.20 5.15
CA ASN A 365 -0.97 -32.75 5.12
C ASN A 365 -0.90 -33.82 4.03
N PHE A 366 -0.29 -33.48 2.90
CA PHE A 366 -0.13 -34.37 1.76
C PHE A 366 1.27 -34.98 1.74
N ARG A 367 1.34 -36.27 1.44
CA ARG A 367 2.59 -37.01 1.20
C ARG A 367 2.56 -37.63 -0.19
N SER A 368 3.72 -37.77 -0.82
CA SER A 368 3.86 -38.52 -2.08
C SER A 368 3.55 -40.00 -1.84
N ILE A 369 2.80 -40.60 -2.77
CA ILE A 369 2.51 -42.05 -2.82
C ILE A 369 2.96 -42.71 -4.12
N GLY A 370 3.42 -41.92 -5.09
CA GLY A 370 3.89 -42.43 -6.37
C GLY A 370 4.09 -41.31 -7.38
N GLU A 371 4.75 -41.66 -8.47
CA GLU A 371 5.01 -40.77 -9.60
C GLU A 371 4.69 -41.50 -10.90
N LEU A 372 4.17 -40.77 -11.88
CA LEU A 372 3.91 -41.29 -13.21
C LEU A 372 4.46 -40.33 -14.26
N LYS A 373 5.28 -40.87 -15.17
CA LYS A 373 5.93 -40.09 -16.22
C LYS A 373 4.90 -39.33 -17.06
N GLY A 374 5.13 -38.03 -17.26
CA GLY A 374 4.34 -37.18 -18.14
C GLY A 374 4.67 -37.42 -19.61
N ALA A 375 3.89 -36.83 -20.51
CA ALA A 375 4.14 -36.89 -21.95
C ALA A 375 5.12 -35.81 -22.45
N GLY A 376 5.74 -35.02 -21.56
CA GLY A 376 6.57 -33.88 -21.95
C GLY A 376 5.72 -32.72 -22.47
N THR A 377 5.96 -32.33 -23.72
CA THR A 377 5.09 -31.38 -24.42
C THR A 377 4.12 -32.15 -25.33
N SER A 378 2.84 -32.15 -24.97
CA SER A 378 1.76 -32.79 -25.71
C SER A 378 0.65 -31.78 -26.00
N LYS A 379 0.11 -31.80 -27.22
CA LYS A 379 -1.11 -31.05 -27.59
C LYS A 379 -2.33 -31.97 -27.77
N VAL A 380 -2.20 -33.23 -27.38
CA VAL A 380 -3.26 -34.24 -27.49
C VAL A 380 -3.67 -34.72 -26.11
N ASN A 381 -4.89 -35.24 -26.02
CA ASN A 381 -5.43 -35.76 -24.78
C ASN A 381 -4.64 -37.00 -24.33
N ASN A 382 -4.03 -36.94 -23.15
CA ASN A 382 -3.37 -38.08 -22.53
C ASN A 382 -4.17 -38.53 -21.31
N ALA A 383 -4.37 -39.85 -21.20
CA ALA A 383 -5.07 -40.48 -20.11
C ALA A 383 -4.11 -41.28 -19.24
N TYR A 384 -4.26 -41.12 -17.92
CA TYR A 384 -3.38 -41.71 -16.92
C TYR A 384 -4.20 -42.37 -15.83
N ASN A 385 -3.63 -43.40 -15.21
CA ASN A 385 -4.23 -44.07 -14.06
C ASN A 385 -3.16 -44.44 -13.02
N PHE A 386 -3.57 -44.42 -11.76
CA PHE A 386 -2.75 -44.84 -10.62
C PHE A 386 -3.64 -45.57 -9.60
N ILE A 387 -3.14 -46.65 -9.02
CA ILE A 387 -3.87 -47.43 -8.01
C ILE A 387 -3.19 -47.26 -6.65
N ASP A 388 -3.92 -46.70 -5.69
CA ASP A 388 -3.58 -46.77 -4.27
C ASP A 388 -4.15 -48.07 -3.69
N GLU A 389 -3.27 -49.04 -3.46
CA GLU A 389 -3.60 -50.37 -2.90
C GLU A 389 -3.70 -50.36 -1.36
N ASN A 390 -3.22 -49.30 -0.71
CA ASN A 390 -3.21 -49.19 0.75
C ASN A 390 -3.75 -47.83 1.21
N PRO A 391 -4.94 -47.41 0.75
CA PRO A 391 -5.51 -46.15 1.19
C PRO A 391 -5.83 -46.24 2.68
N ASN A 392 -5.83 -45.09 3.36
CA ASN A 392 -6.41 -45.05 4.68
C ASN A 392 -7.88 -45.41 4.56
N ALA A 393 -8.45 -45.88 5.65
CA ALA A 393 -9.82 -46.31 5.57
C ALA A 393 -10.78 -45.16 5.89
N GLY A 394 -11.93 -45.10 5.22
CA GLY A 394 -12.78 -43.92 5.25
C GLY A 394 -12.38 -42.93 4.15
N ILE A 395 -12.52 -41.63 4.41
CA ILE A 395 -12.23 -40.59 3.43
C ILE A 395 -10.72 -40.40 3.26
N ASN A 396 -10.28 -40.42 2.02
CA ASN A 396 -8.92 -40.13 1.59
C ASN A 396 -8.96 -38.94 0.63
N TYR A 397 -7.96 -38.08 0.72
CA TYR A 397 -7.83 -36.92 -0.15
C TYR A 397 -6.64 -37.13 -1.08
N TYR A 398 -6.84 -36.83 -2.36
CA TYR A 398 -5.79 -36.95 -3.37
C TYR A 398 -5.67 -35.68 -4.18
N ARG A 399 -4.44 -35.38 -4.61
CA ARG A 399 -4.13 -34.37 -5.62
C ARG A 399 -2.96 -34.83 -6.48
N LEU A 400 -2.82 -34.22 -7.64
CA LEU A 400 -1.67 -34.36 -8.51
C LEU A 400 -0.80 -33.13 -8.37
N VAL A 401 0.51 -33.31 -8.37
CA VAL A 401 1.48 -32.23 -8.54
C VAL A 401 2.27 -32.53 -9.80
N GLN A 402 2.14 -31.67 -10.81
CA GLN A 402 2.94 -31.72 -12.02
C GLN A 402 4.32 -31.16 -11.73
N HIS A 403 5.36 -31.81 -12.25
CA HIS A 403 6.74 -31.32 -12.24
C HIS A 403 7.19 -31.15 -13.69
N ASP A 404 7.63 -29.95 -14.06
CA ASP A 404 8.13 -29.65 -15.40
C ASP A 404 9.64 -29.89 -15.50
N PHE A 405 10.16 -30.10 -16.72
CA PHE A 405 11.60 -30.22 -16.99
C PHE A 405 12.40 -28.98 -16.56
N ASP A 406 11.74 -27.82 -16.47
CA ASP A 406 12.35 -26.56 -16.03
C ASP A 406 12.28 -26.37 -14.49
N GLY A 407 11.77 -27.35 -13.75
CA GLY A 407 11.68 -27.36 -12.28
C GLY A 407 10.46 -26.66 -11.68
N ASN A 408 9.56 -26.14 -12.52
CA ASN A 408 8.29 -25.57 -12.08
C ASN A 408 7.33 -26.67 -11.63
N THR A 409 6.48 -26.36 -10.64
CA THR A 409 5.47 -27.28 -10.13
C THR A 409 4.09 -26.66 -10.09
N SER A 410 3.05 -27.41 -10.43
CA SER A 410 1.65 -26.98 -10.29
C SER A 410 0.79 -28.08 -9.68
N ALA A 411 -0.13 -27.73 -8.78
CA ALA A 411 -1.01 -28.70 -8.11
C ALA A 411 -2.43 -28.67 -8.70
N SER A 412 -3.06 -29.84 -8.82
CA SER A 412 -4.48 -29.96 -9.17
C SER A 412 -5.40 -29.55 -8.02
N PHE A 413 -6.70 -29.48 -8.31
CA PHE A 413 -7.72 -29.55 -7.26
C PHE A 413 -7.66 -30.91 -6.53
N VAL A 414 -8.18 -30.93 -5.29
CA VAL A 414 -8.22 -32.12 -4.43
C VAL A 414 -9.52 -32.89 -4.65
N ILE A 415 -9.45 -34.22 -4.77
CA ILE A 415 -10.62 -35.09 -4.72
C ILE A 415 -10.65 -35.88 -3.41
N ALA A 416 -11.85 -36.13 -2.91
CA ALA A 416 -12.08 -36.92 -1.71
C ALA A 416 -12.79 -38.23 -2.08
N LEU A 417 -12.21 -39.36 -1.70
CA LEU A 417 -12.70 -40.69 -2.02
C LEU A 417 -12.79 -41.52 -0.75
N ASN A 418 -13.95 -42.13 -0.54
CA ASN A 418 -14.18 -42.97 0.62
C ASN A 418 -13.81 -44.41 0.28
N SER A 419 -12.67 -44.90 0.79
CA SER A 419 -12.31 -46.32 0.70
C SER A 419 -13.28 -47.12 1.57
N LYS A 420 -14.27 -47.73 0.90
CA LYS A 420 -15.26 -48.62 1.51
C LYS A 420 -14.82 -50.06 1.33
N ILE A 421 -14.57 -50.73 2.44
CA ILE A 421 -14.43 -52.19 2.50
C ILE A 421 -15.81 -52.71 2.83
N GLU A 422 -16.49 -53.37 1.89
CA GLU A 422 -17.88 -53.81 2.05
C GLU A 422 -18.05 -54.91 3.12
N GLY A 423 -16.96 -55.51 3.57
CA GLY A 423 -16.92 -56.45 4.69
C GLY A 423 -15.54 -57.08 4.81
N SER A 424 -15.21 -57.57 6.00
CA SER A 424 -13.93 -58.22 6.21
C SER A 424 -13.91 -59.60 5.53
N LYS A 425 -12.82 -59.92 4.82
CA LYS A 425 -12.65 -61.15 4.05
C LYS A 425 -11.31 -61.78 4.37
N LEU A 426 -11.28 -63.11 4.40
CA LEU A 426 -10.04 -63.89 4.52
C LEU A 426 -9.90 -64.81 3.31
N ASN A 427 -8.77 -64.69 2.62
CA ASN A 427 -8.35 -65.62 1.57
C ASN A 427 -6.98 -66.19 1.91
N VAL A 428 -6.71 -67.39 1.39
CA VAL A 428 -5.47 -68.10 1.65
C VAL A 428 -5.03 -68.82 0.38
N TYR A 429 -3.72 -68.80 0.14
CA TYR A 429 -3.05 -69.53 -0.93
C TYR A 429 -1.94 -70.39 -0.32
N ALA A 430 -1.97 -71.69 -0.60
CA ALA A 430 -0.96 -72.64 -0.14
C ALA A 430 0.04 -72.93 -1.27
N GLY A 431 1.31 -72.60 -1.03
CA GLY A 431 2.45 -73.03 -1.84
C GLY A 431 3.15 -74.25 -1.23
N ALA A 432 4.24 -74.72 -1.85
CA ALA A 432 4.96 -75.93 -1.42
C ALA A 432 5.64 -75.83 -0.05
N GLU A 433 5.97 -74.62 0.42
CA GLU A 433 6.61 -74.36 1.73
C GLU A 433 6.09 -73.09 2.41
N GLU A 434 5.10 -72.42 1.80
CA GLU A 434 4.59 -71.13 2.26
C GLU A 434 3.06 -71.10 2.25
N LEU A 435 2.46 -70.44 3.23
CA LEU A 435 1.06 -70.06 3.22
C LEU A 435 0.94 -68.54 3.15
N LYS A 436 0.29 -68.03 2.11
CA LYS A 436 -0.02 -66.59 1.95
C LYS A 436 -1.46 -66.34 2.33
N ILE A 437 -1.67 -65.54 3.37
CA ILE A 437 -2.99 -65.20 3.90
C ILE A 437 -3.25 -63.72 3.63
N PHE A 438 -4.41 -63.43 3.06
CA PHE A 438 -4.89 -62.09 2.77
C PHE A 438 -6.11 -61.80 3.63
N ILE A 439 -6.05 -60.73 4.42
CA ILE A 439 -7.15 -60.27 5.27
C ILE A 439 -7.52 -58.84 4.87
N SER A 440 -8.68 -58.68 4.27
CA SER A 440 -9.31 -57.36 4.14
C SER A 440 -10.09 -57.13 5.44
N SER A 441 -9.79 -56.07 6.20
CA SER A 441 -10.50 -55.77 7.45
C SER A 441 -11.14 -54.40 7.43
N ALA A 442 -12.41 -54.33 7.83
CA ALA A 442 -13.18 -53.10 7.91
C ALA A 442 -12.75 -52.20 9.09
N ASN A 443 -11.98 -52.72 10.07
CA ASN A 443 -11.44 -51.97 11.21
C ASN A 443 -10.00 -52.37 11.52
N GLN A 444 -9.21 -51.48 12.12
CA GLN A 444 -7.92 -51.88 12.68
C GLN A 444 -8.19 -52.68 13.95
N THR A 445 -7.71 -53.92 14.01
CA THR A 445 -7.99 -54.81 15.13
C THR A 445 -6.81 -55.73 15.41
N LYS A 446 -6.76 -56.24 16.65
CA LYS A 446 -5.83 -57.30 17.05
C LYS A 446 -6.62 -58.58 17.19
N GLY A 447 -6.05 -59.68 16.72
CA GLY A 447 -6.70 -60.97 16.78
C GLY A 447 -5.70 -62.12 16.74
N GLU A 448 -6.25 -63.32 16.77
CA GLU A 448 -5.51 -64.56 16.71
C GLU A 448 -5.71 -65.20 15.34
N LEU A 449 -4.61 -65.46 14.63
CA LEU A 449 -4.59 -66.22 13.40
C LEU A 449 -4.26 -67.68 13.71
N GLN A 450 -5.15 -68.58 13.34
CA GLN A 450 -5.09 -69.99 13.68
C GLN A 450 -5.26 -70.86 12.43
N ILE A 451 -4.59 -72.01 12.42
CA ILE A 451 -4.71 -73.01 11.33
C ILE A 451 -5.07 -74.36 11.94
N TYR A 452 -6.06 -75.03 11.35
CA TYR A 452 -6.57 -76.34 11.80
C TYR A 452 -6.56 -77.37 10.67
N GLU A 453 -6.35 -78.64 11.01
CA GLU A 453 -6.75 -79.78 10.16
C GLU A 453 -8.28 -79.91 10.14
N ILE A 454 -8.86 -80.57 9.12
CA ILE A 454 -10.32 -80.79 9.04
C ILE A 454 -10.89 -81.56 10.25
N GLY A 455 -10.07 -82.36 10.95
CA GLY A 455 -10.43 -83.05 12.19
C GLY A 455 -10.45 -82.16 13.44
N GLY A 456 -10.15 -80.86 13.32
CA GLY A 456 -10.20 -79.89 14.41
C GLY A 456 -8.90 -79.74 15.22
N LYS A 457 -7.84 -80.49 14.88
CA LYS A 457 -6.52 -80.34 15.50
C LYS A 457 -5.88 -79.02 15.07
N GLN A 458 -5.47 -78.20 16.04
CA GLN A 458 -4.76 -76.93 15.79
C GLN A 458 -3.32 -77.20 15.40
N LEU A 459 -2.91 -76.67 14.24
CA LEU A 459 -1.55 -76.77 13.72
C LEU A 459 -0.73 -75.52 13.98
N PHE A 460 -1.38 -74.36 14.01
CA PHE A 460 -0.73 -73.06 14.18
C PHE A 460 -1.62 -72.09 14.94
N SER A 461 -1.01 -71.22 15.72
CA SER A 461 -1.66 -70.05 16.33
C SER A 461 -0.63 -68.93 16.52
N GLN A 462 -1.02 -67.71 16.14
CA GLN A 462 -0.23 -66.50 16.37
C GLN A 462 -1.13 -65.28 16.56
N ALA A 463 -0.85 -64.45 17.56
CA ALA A 463 -1.46 -63.13 17.67
C ALA A 463 -0.92 -62.19 16.58
N ILE A 464 -1.81 -61.58 15.82
CA ILE A 464 -1.46 -60.62 14.77
C ILE A 464 -2.27 -59.32 14.93
N ALA A 465 -1.70 -58.22 14.46
CA ALA A 465 -2.42 -56.98 14.24
C ALA A 465 -2.77 -56.87 12.76
N VAL A 466 -4.03 -56.56 12.46
CA VAL A 466 -4.50 -56.24 11.11
C VAL A 466 -4.92 -54.78 11.10
N ASN A 467 -4.41 -54.05 10.12
CA ASN A 467 -4.81 -52.69 9.84
C ASN A 467 -6.17 -52.70 9.13
N ARG A 468 -6.89 -51.59 9.23
CA ARG A 468 -8.07 -51.34 8.39
C ARG A 468 -7.59 -51.26 6.93
N GLY A 469 -8.13 -52.06 6.01
CA GLY A 469 -7.56 -52.22 4.68
C GLY A 469 -7.18 -53.67 4.36
N HIS A 470 -6.34 -53.84 3.33
CA HIS A 470 -5.74 -55.12 2.98
C HIS A 470 -4.53 -55.40 3.85
N ASN A 471 -4.40 -56.64 4.30
CA ASN A 471 -3.27 -57.14 5.06
C ASN A 471 -2.78 -58.42 4.40
N SER A 472 -1.47 -58.56 4.27
CA SER A 472 -0.83 -59.78 3.77
C SER A 472 0.07 -60.37 4.85
N ILE A 473 -0.12 -61.65 5.13
CA ILE A 473 0.68 -62.44 6.06
C ILE A 473 1.25 -63.64 5.30
N SER A 474 2.58 -63.72 5.25
CA SER A 474 3.31 -64.87 4.73
C SER A 474 3.83 -65.69 5.91
N LEU A 475 3.48 -66.97 5.95
CA LEU A 475 3.96 -67.92 6.95
C LEU A 475 4.83 -68.99 6.27
N PRO A 476 6.08 -69.22 6.72
CA PRO A 476 6.84 -70.39 6.33
C PRO A 476 6.19 -71.62 6.98
N PHE A 477 5.25 -72.23 6.27
CA PHE A 477 4.33 -73.20 6.83
C PHE A 477 4.02 -74.29 5.80
N SER A 478 4.41 -75.52 6.15
CA SER A 478 4.09 -76.72 5.39
C SER A 478 3.05 -77.53 6.15
N VAL A 479 1.95 -77.90 5.47
CA VAL A 479 0.96 -78.85 5.98
C VAL A 479 0.91 -80.06 5.08
N ASP A 480 0.53 -81.20 5.65
CA ASP A 480 0.32 -82.42 4.88
C ASP A 480 -0.79 -82.22 3.83
N PRO A 481 -0.82 -82.99 2.73
CA PRO A 481 -1.89 -82.92 1.75
C PRO A 481 -3.25 -83.16 2.40
N GLY A 482 -4.24 -82.31 2.10
CA GLY A 482 -5.57 -82.42 2.70
C GLY A 482 -6.28 -81.09 2.94
N VAL A 483 -7.50 -81.18 3.49
CA VAL A 483 -8.34 -80.01 3.77
C VAL A 483 -7.97 -79.39 5.11
N HIS A 484 -7.71 -78.10 5.08
CA HIS A 484 -7.32 -77.29 6.23
C HIS A 484 -8.23 -76.07 6.36
N ILE A 485 -8.21 -75.45 7.54
CA ILE A 485 -8.99 -74.26 7.86
C ILE A 485 -8.05 -73.19 8.40
N VAL A 486 -8.05 -72.00 7.79
CA VAL A 486 -7.51 -70.79 8.39
C VAL A 486 -8.63 -70.02 9.05
N ARG A 487 -8.41 -69.60 10.29
CA ARG A 487 -9.32 -68.72 11.04
C ARG A 487 -8.56 -67.52 11.56
N PHE A 488 -9.13 -66.33 11.39
CA PHE A 488 -8.72 -65.12 12.10
C PHE A 488 -9.85 -64.71 13.03
N THR A 489 -9.59 -64.59 14.33
CA THR A 489 -10.59 -64.19 15.33
C THR A 489 -10.10 -62.97 16.10
N SER A 490 -10.94 -61.95 16.18
CA SER A 490 -10.76 -60.75 17.00
C SER A 490 -12.00 -60.49 17.85
N ASP A 491 -11.96 -59.46 18.70
CA ASP A 491 -13.10 -59.08 19.55
C ASP A 491 -14.37 -58.72 18.75
N SER A 492 -14.21 -58.28 17.50
CA SER A 492 -15.31 -57.79 16.66
C SER A 492 -15.71 -58.74 15.53
N GLU A 493 -14.83 -59.68 15.13
CA GLU A 493 -15.07 -60.52 13.96
C GLU A 493 -14.32 -61.86 14.00
N SER A 494 -14.90 -62.87 13.37
CA SER A 494 -14.24 -64.16 13.10
C SER A 494 -14.36 -64.51 11.62
N LEU A 495 -13.24 -64.54 10.93
CA LEU A 495 -13.12 -64.88 9.51
C LEU A 495 -12.59 -66.30 9.37
N VAL A 496 -13.21 -67.11 8.50
CA VAL A 496 -12.83 -68.51 8.31
C VAL A 496 -12.74 -68.82 6.82
N LYS A 497 -11.68 -69.51 6.41
CA LYS A 497 -11.52 -70.00 5.04
C LYS A 497 -10.99 -71.43 5.06
N LYS A 498 -11.65 -72.31 4.30
CA LYS A 498 -11.14 -73.65 3.99
C LYS A 498 -10.18 -73.58 2.82
N PHE A 499 -9.10 -74.35 2.86
CA PHE A 499 -8.17 -74.51 1.75
C PHE A 499 -7.72 -75.97 1.61
N LEU A 500 -7.33 -76.34 0.41
CA LEU A 500 -6.74 -77.65 0.10
C LEU A 500 -5.25 -77.45 -0.11
N ARG A 501 -4.46 -78.41 0.34
CA ARG A 501 -3.06 -78.55 -0.05
C ARG A 501 -2.83 -79.86 -0.77
#